data_AF-A0A0B6ZB46-F1
#
_entry.id   AF-A0A0B6ZB46-F1
#
_cell.length_a   1.000
_cell.length_b   1.000
_cell.length_c   1.000
_cell.angle_alpha   90.00
_cell.angle_beta   90.00
_cell.angle_gamma   90.00
#
_symmetry.space_group_name_H-M   'P 1'
#
loop_
_entity.id
_entity.type
_entity.pdbx_description
1 polymer ?
#
loop_
_entity_poly.entity_id
_entity_poly.type
_entity_poly.pdbx_seq_one_letter_code
_entity_poly.pdbx_strand_id
1 'polypeptide(L)'
;FSAISHRDPFRTVFEHFMPTMNHVKMVRLLIKYLHQFANSTTSVVTSSYQQVVQSPLDQFKRSVIPHILQKKLYTFLRHAFERWPLDSCFRMVLETWLSYIQPWRYTDYRSRTAGRVQHSESDISKEVDSKWGYFVEDNLLFYTVLTSEFIPRIYRMDLTSPYSAYMVYRVSRILSLPNLPNLILQAEQKLFGGPGTQGDLGGSYLSNQSMLGAVVTPSQMVELEGQNFHYVSFFSDKMKYNMMKVIAQLTDALESARMKQSRELSVPK
;
A
#
# COMPACT_ATOMS: atom_id res chain seq x y z
N PHE A 1 28.66 27.30 -25.08
CA PHE A 1 27.80 28.16 -24.23
C PHE A 1 26.52 27.43 -23.93
N SER A 2 26.22 27.31 -22.64
CA SER A 2 25.16 26.50 -22.04
C SER A 2 23.78 26.83 -22.62
N ALA A 3 23.07 25.80 -23.08
CA ALA A 3 21.64 25.89 -23.32
C ALA A 3 20.95 25.95 -21.96
N ILE A 4 20.51 27.15 -21.58
CA ILE A 4 19.64 27.36 -20.42
C ILE A 4 18.31 26.68 -20.76
N SER A 5 18.19 25.42 -20.34
CA SER A 5 16.92 24.70 -20.31
C SER A 5 15.98 25.50 -19.42
N HIS A 6 15.02 26.20 -20.02
CA HIS A 6 13.89 26.79 -19.31
C HIS A 6 13.16 25.66 -18.57
N ARG A 7 13.54 25.43 -17.31
CA ARG A 7 12.76 24.59 -16.40
C ARG A 7 11.50 25.39 -16.09
N ASP A 8 10.35 24.80 -16.40
CA ASP A 8 9.06 25.35 -16.03
C ASP A 8 9.05 25.66 -14.52
N PRO A 9 8.88 26.93 -14.11
CA PRO A 9 8.88 27.31 -12.70
C PRO A 9 7.76 26.60 -11.93
N PHE A 10 6.63 26.27 -12.57
CA PHE A 10 5.57 25.50 -11.92
C PHE A 10 6.02 24.06 -11.66
N ARG A 11 6.71 23.44 -12.61
CA ARG A 11 7.30 22.09 -12.43
C ARG A 11 8.31 22.06 -11.29
N THR A 12 9.11 23.13 -11.15
CA THR A 12 10.06 23.30 -10.04
C THR A 12 9.35 23.50 -8.70
N VAL A 13 8.26 24.29 -8.66
CA VAL A 13 7.44 24.47 -7.44
C VAL A 13 6.77 23.16 -7.01
N PHE A 14 6.25 22.37 -7.94
CA PHE A 14 5.69 21.04 -7.64
C PHE A 14 6.77 20.03 -7.21
N GLU A 15 7.98 20.09 -7.78
CA GLU A 15 9.13 19.26 -7.38
C GLU A 15 9.61 19.55 -5.94
N HIS A 16 9.33 20.74 -5.41
CA HIS A 16 9.70 21.14 -4.04
C HIS A 16 8.50 21.20 -3.07
N PHE A 17 7.28 20.99 -3.55
CA PHE A 17 6.10 21.02 -2.69
C PHE A 17 6.10 19.85 -1.71
N MET A 18 6.18 20.13 -0.41
CA MET A 18 5.91 19.14 0.64
C MET A 18 4.48 19.34 1.17
N PRO A 19 3.62 18.31 1.11
CA PRO A 19 2.29 18.43 1.69
C PRO A 19 2.39 18.65 3.21
N THR A 20 1.62 19.62 3.72
CA THR A 20 1.53 19.85 5.16
C THR A 20 0.92 18.64 5.87
N MET A 21 1.13 18.56 7.18
CA MET A 21 0.44 17.56 8.01
C MET A 21 -1.08 17.60 7.84
N ASN A 22 -1.67 18.79 7.72
CA ASN A 22 -3.12 18.92 7.50
C ASN A 22 -3.53 18.32 6.15
N HIS A 23 -2.76 18.53 5.08
CA HIS A 23 -3.02 17.88 3.79
C HIS A 23 -2.99 16.35 3.92
N VAL A 24 -1.99 15.78 4.59
CA VAL A 24 -1.89 14.33 4.82
C VAL A 24 -3.10 13.80 5.62
N LYS A 25 -3.54 14.53 6.66
CA LYS A 25 -4.73 14.16 7.45
C LYS A 25 -5.99 14.16 6.59
N MET A 26 -6.18 15.17 5.73
CA MET A 26 -7.33 15.26 4.84
C MET A 26 -7.34 14.12 3.82
N VAL A 27 -6.19 13.81 3.22
CA VAL A 27 -6.04 12.65 2.32
C VAL A 27 -6.38 11.35 3.06
N ARG A 28 -5.90 11.17 4.30
CA ARG A 28 -6.24 10.00 5.12
C ARG A 28 -7.74 9.90 5.40
N LEU A 29 -8.40 11.02 5.72
CA LEU A 29 -9.85 11.04 5.92
C LEU A 29 -10.59 10.66 4.64
N LEU A 30 -10.21 11.24 3.50
CA LEU A 30 -10.78 10.91 2.20
C LEU A 30 -10.70 9.41 1.90
N ILE A 31 -9.52 8.80 2.08
CA ILE A 31 -9.32 7.36 1.91
C ILE A 31 -10.30 6.56 2.78
N LYS A 32 -10.41 6.90 4.06
CA LYS A 32 -11.31 6.21 4.99
C LYS A 32 -12.77 6.28 4.52
N TYR A 33 -13.22 7.46 4.11
CA TYR A 33 -14.59 7.65 3.62
C TYR A 33 -14.83 6.94 2.29
N LEU A 34 -13.85 6.91 1.39
CA LEU A 34 -13.97 6.20 0.12
C LEU A 34 -14.02 4.69 0.29
N HIS A 35 -13.25 4.11 1.22
CA HIS A 35 -13.40 2.69 1.56
C HIS A 35 -14.78 2.39 2.13
N GLN A 36 -15.26 3.20 3.07
CA GLN A 36 -16.62 3.06 3.61
C GLN A 36 -17.68 3.16 2.51
N PHE A 37 -17.52 4.13 1.62
CA PHE A 37 -18.43 4.37 0.51
C PHE A 37 -18.45 3.18 -0.46
N ALA A 38 -17.30 2.69 -0.89
CA ALA A 38 -17.19 1.52 -1.77
C ALA A 38 -17.79 0.26 -1.13
N ASN A 39 -17.55 0.05 0.17
CA ASN A 39 -18.05 -1.10 0.93
C ASN A 39 -19.55 -1.01 1.29
N SER A 40 -20.19 0.16 1.11
CA SER A 40 -21.63 0.34 1.37
C SER A 40 -22.54 -0.24 0.28
N THR A 41 -21.96 -0.85 -0.76
CA THR A 41 -22.71 -1.51 -1.83
C THR A 41 -23.62 -2.58 -1.23
N THR A 42 -24.93 -2.37 -1.33
CA THR A 42 -25.94 -3.30 -0.83
C THR A 42 -26.41 -4.11 -2.03
N SER A 43 -26.23 -5.44 -2.01
CA SER A 43 -26.83 -6.29 -3.03
C SER A 43 -28.34 -6.10 -2.99
N VAL A 44 -28.91 -5.49 -4.03
CA VAL A 44 -30.36 -5.43 -4.18
C VAL A 44 -30.83 -6.87 -4.35
N VAL A 45 -31.68 -7.34 -3.43
CA VAL A 45 -32.23 -8.69 -3.47
C VAL A 45 -32.97 -8.85 -4.79
N THR A 46 -32.39 -9.58 -5.74
CA THR A 46 -33.09 -9.96 -6.97
C THR A 46 -33.77 -11.29 -6.74
N SER A 47 -35.09 -11.27 -6.81
CA SER A 47 -35.90 -12.47 -7.03
C SER A 47 -35.39 -13.19 -8.29
N SER A 48 -35.51 -14.52 -8.33
CA SER A 48 -34.95 -15.44 -9.35
C SER A 48 -35.40 -15.19 -10.80
N TYR A 49 -36.24 -14.18 -11.04
CA TYR A 49 -36.77 -13.81 -12.36
C TYR A 49 -36.42 -12.39 -12.80
N GLN A 50 -35.69 -11.59 -12.00
CA GLN A 50 -35.29 -10.23 -12.37
C GLN A 50 -33.79 -10.14 -12.63
N GLN A 51 -33.43 -9.62 -13.81
CA GLN A 51 -32.04 -9.26 -14.11
C GLN A 51 -31.53 -8.27 -13.05
N VAL A 52 -30.30 -8.47 -12.59
CA VAL A 52 -29.62 -7.57 -11.66
C VAL A 52 -29.46 -6.20 -12.31
N VAL A 53 -30.38 -5.28 -12.04
CA VAL A 53 -30.24 -3.87 -12.42
C VAL A 53 -29.18 -3.27 -11.50
N GLN A 54 -27.96 -3.16 -12.00
CA GLN A 54 -26.88 -2.47 -11.29
C GLN A 54 -27.20 -0.97 -11.26
N SER A 55 -27.30 -0.40 -10.06
CA SER A 55 -27.51 1.04 -9.91
C SER A 55 -26.30 1.82 -10.43
N PRO A 56 -26.48 2.98 -11.10
CA PRO A 56 -25.39 3.89 -11.44
C PRO A 56 -24.48 4.23 -10.23
N LEU A 57 -25.07 4.23 -9.04
CA LEU A 57 -24.34 4.44 -7.79
C LEU A 57 -23.36 3.29 -7.49
N ASP A 58 -23.73 2.04 -7.75
CA ASP A 58 -22.87 0.89 -7.50
C ASP A 58 -21.75 0.79 -8.55
N GLN A 59 -22.03 1.20 -9.79
CA GLN A 59 -21.00 1.39 -10.80
C GLN A 59 -20.01 2.48 -10.38
N PHE A 60 -20.51 3.62 -9.87
CA PHE A 60 -19.66 4.69 -9.36
C PHE A 60 -18.79 4.22 -8.18
N LYS A 61 -19.37 3.51 -7.20
CA LYS A 61 -18.64 2.93 -6.05
C LYS A 61 -17.49 2.01 -6.48
N ARG A 62 -17.68 1.21 -7.52
CA ARG A 62 -16.62 0.35 -8.10
C ARG A 62 -15.55 1.15 -8.83
N SER A 63 -15.92 2.26 -9.46
CA SER A 63 -15.00 3.08 -10.26
C SER A 63 -14.16 4.08 -9.45
N VAL A 64 -14.69 4.59 -8.32
CA VAL A 64 -14.12 5.76 -7.62
C VAL A 64 -12.69 5.52 -7.11
N ILE A 65 -12.39 4.34 -6.58
CA ILE A 65 -11.05 4.02 -6.11
C ILE A 65 -10.09 3.86 -7.30
N PRO A 66 -10.28 2.90 -8.22
CA PRO A 66 -9.32 2.66 -9.30
C PRO A 66 -9.15 3.86 -10.24
N HIS A 67 -10.23 4.55 -10.61
CA HIS A 67 -10.17 5.57 -11.67
C HIS A 67 -9.94 7.00 -11.17
N ILE A 68 -10.33 7.31 -9.93
CA ILE A 68 -10.25 8.70 -9.41
C ILE A 68 -9.13 8.84 -8.37
N LEU A 69 -9.07 7.92 -7.41
CA LEU A 69 -8.17 8.04 -6.27
C LEU A 69 -6.80 7.42 -6.52
N GLN A 70 -6.75 6.20 -7.07
CA GLN A 70 -5.58 5.33 -7.02
C GLN A 70 -4.31 6.01 -7.53
N LYS A 71 -4.30 6.48 -8.78
CA LYS A 71 -3.13 7.14 -9.37
C LYS A 71 -2.67 8.37 -8.61
N LYS A 72 -3.62 9.22 -8.21
CA LYS A 72 -3.33 10.46 -7.47
C LYS A 72 -2.73 10.15 -6.10
N LEU A 73 -3.30 9.18 -5.40
CA LEU A 73 -2.83 8.75 -4.11
C LEU A 73 -1.46 8.05 -4.20
N TYR A 74 -1.27 7.20 -5.20
CA TYR A 74 0.00 6.52 -5.42
C TYR A 74 1.12 7.54 -5.63
N THR A 75 0.91 8.49 -6.53
CA THR A 75 1.85 9.59 -6.80
C THR A 75 2.14 10.41 -5.55
N PHE A 76 1.09 10.75 -4.78
CA PHE A 76 1.23 11.48 -3.52
C PHE A 76 2.08 10.71 -2.50
N LEU A 77 1.85 9.40 -2.34
CA LEU A 77 2.60 8.57 -1.42
C LEU A 77 4.04 8.37 -1.88
N ARG A 78 4.30 8.12 -3.18
CA ARG A 78 5.66 8.00 -3.72
C ARG A 78 6.49 9.25 -3.42
N HIS A 79 5.94 10.42 -3.74
CA HIS A 79 6.57 11.71 -3.43
C HIS A 79 6.81 11.90 -1.94
N ALA A 80 5.84 11.55 -1.09
CA ALA A 80 5.99 11.66 0.36
C ALA A 80 7.03 10.68 0.92
N PHE A 81 7.11 9.45 0.43
CA PHE A 81 8.12 8.48 0.87
C PHE A 81 9.54 8.95 0.53
N GLU A 82 9.72 9.53 -0.65
CA GLU A 82 11.02 10.04 -1.10
C GLU A 82 11.46 11.30 -0.36
N ARG A 83 10.54 12.25 -0.15
CA ARG A 83 10.88 13.62 0.25
C ARG A 83 10.62 13.93 1.73
N TRP A 84 9.80 13.15 2.43
CA TRP A 84 9.43 13.47 3.81
C TRP A 84 10.61 13.31 4.78
N PRO A 85 10.88 14.30 5.66
CA PRO A 85 12.01 14.27 6.60
C PRO A 85 12.01 13.03 7.51
N LEU A 86 13.18 12.50 7.88
CA LEU A 86 13.36 11.29 8.71
C LEU A 86 12.87 11.42 10.18
N ASP A 87 12.00 12.39 10.46
CA ASP A 87 11.40 12.61 11.77
C ASP A 87 10.19 11.70 12.04
N SER A 88 9.64 11.85 13.25
CA SER A 88 8.46 11.11 13.72
C SER A 88 7.16 11.51 13.00
N CYS A 89 7.11 12.67 12.34
CA CYS A 89 5.93 13.13 11.62
C CYS A 89 5.65 12.27 10.38
N PHE A 90 6.65 11.58 9.83
CA PHE A 90 6.47 10.59 8.76
C PHE A 90 5.42 9.52 9.10
N ARG A 91 5.23 9.24 10.39
CA ARG A 91 4.15 8.36 10.87
C ARG A 91 2.81 8.70 10.24
N MET A 92 2.52 9.97 9.97
CA MET A 92 1.25 10.34 9.34
C MET A 92 1.14 9.88 7.89
N VAL A 93 2.22 9.96 7.11
CA VAL A 93 2.27 9.44 5.74
C VAL A 93 2.13 7.92 5.77
N LEU A 94 2.90 7.26 6.64
CA LEU A 94 2.85 5.82 6.87
C LEU A 94 1.42 5.35 7.18
N GLU A 95 0.78 6.00 8.14
CA GLU A 95 -0.57 5.67 8.57
C GLU A 95 -1.64 6.00 7.52
N THR A 96 -1.36 6.94 6.61
CA THR A 96 -2.21 7.24 5.44
C THR A 96 -2.13 6.10 4.43
N TRP A 97 -0.93 5.64 4.10
CA TRP A 97 -0.69 4.46 3.28
C TRP A 97 -1.35 3.20 3.88
N LEU A 98 -1.12 2.92 5.16
CA LEU A 98 -1.72 1.77 5.85
C LEU A 98 -3.25 1.85 5.89
N SER A 99 -3.84 3.05 5.91
CA SER A 99 -5.30 3.19 5.83
C SER A 99 -5.85 2.81 4.47
N TYR A 100 -5.07 2.97 3.39
CA TYR A 100 -5.48 2.64 2.03
C TYR A 100 -5.40 1.15 1.72
N ILE A 101 -4.31 0.49 2.12
CA ILE A 101 -4.08 -0.92 1.81
C ILE A 101 -4.94 -1.89 2.65
N GLN A 102 -5.79 -1.37 3.53
CA GLN A 102 -6.62 -2.14 4.46
C GLN A 102 -8.13 -1.83 4.32
N PRO A 103 -8.74 -2.03 3.13
CA PRO A 103 -10.15 -1.73 2.89
C PRO A 103 -11.11 -2.51 3.81
N TRP A 104 -10.71 -3.71 4.27
CA TRP A 104 -11.48 -4.55 5.20
C TRP A 104 -11.72 -3.92 6.56
N ARG A 105 -10.96 -2.89 6.95
CA ARG A 105 -11.19 -2.15 8.20
C ARG A 105 -12.44 -1.26 8.16
N TYR A 106 -13.09 -1.17 7.00
CA TYR A 106 -14.17 -0.24 6.72
C TYR A 106 -15.45 -0.94 6.22
N THR A 107 -15.69 -2.19 6.62
CA THR A 107 -16.91 -2.94 6.26
C THR A 107 -18.09 -2.65 7.18
N ASP A 108 -17.85 -2.39 8.47
CA ASP A 108 -18.91 -2.28 9.49
C ASP A 108 -19.49 -0.86 9.62
N TYR A 109 -20.00 -0.33 8.50
CA TYR A 109 -20.62 0.98 8.48
C TYR A 109 -21.79 1.10 9.48
N ARG A 110 -22.66 0.07 9.52
CA ARG A 110 -23.87 0.04 10.38
C ARG A 110 -23.56 -0.07 11.88
N SER A 111 -22.50 -0.79 12.24
CA SER A 111 -22.10 -0.97 13.65
C SER A 111 -21.53 0.34 14.25
N ARG A 112 -20.84 1.14 13.42
CA ARG A 112 -20.31 2.45 13.83
C ARG A 112 -21.38 3.53 14.00
N THR A 113 -22.41 3.57 13.16
CA THR A 113 -23.52 4.54 13.28
C THR A 113 -24.44 4.23 14.47
N ALA A 114 -24.45 2.98 14.96
CA ALA A 114 -25.26 2.55 16.10
C ALA A 114 -24.58 2.77 17.48
N GLY A 115 -23.52 3.60 17.56
CA GLY A 115 -22.90 3.98 18.83
C GLY A 115 -22.05 2.89 19.50
N ARG A 116 -21.88 1.71 18.90
CA ARG A 116 -20.97 0.66 19.40
C ARG A 116 -19.55 0.90 18.88
N VAL A 117 -18.88 1.92 19.42
CA VAL A 117 -17.48 2.18 19.11
C VAL A 117 -16.60 1.27 19.95
N GLN A 118 -16.29 0.08 19.44
CA GLN A 118 -15.12 -0.66 19.89
C GLN A 118 -14.29 -1.03 18.66
N HIS A 119 -13.49 -0.08 18.16
CA HIS A 119 -12.29 -0.47 17.41
C HIS A 119 -11.27 -0.93 18.44
N SER A 120 -11.40 -2.17 18.90
CA SER A 120 -10.28 -2.83 19.54
C SER A 120 -9.22 -3.11 18.47
N GLU A 121 -7.94 -2.92 18.80
CA GLU A 121 -6.82 -3.37 17.96
C GLU A 121 -6.85 -4.89 17.65
N SER A 122 -7.80 -5.63 18.25
CA SER A 122 -8.07 -7.05 18.02
C SER A 122 -8.73 -7.36 16.68
N ASP A 123 -9.25 -6.39 15.92
CA ASP A 123 -9.73 -6.67 14.56
C ASP A 123 -8.58 -6.88 13.56
N ILE A 124 -7.37 -6.44 13.89
CA ILE A 124 -6.17 -6.60 13.05
C ILE A 124 -5.62 -8.03 13.17
N SER A 125 -6.13 -8.89 14.06
CA SER A 125 -5.70 -10.30 14.11
C SER A 125 -6.57 -11.24 13.27
N LYS A 126 -7.56 -10.71 12.55
CA LYS A 126 -8.43 -11.50 11.69
C LYS A 126 -7.74 -11.74 10.35
N GLU A 127 -7.87 -12.96 9.84
CA GLU A 127 -7.45 -13.33 8.51
C GLU A 127 -8.09 -12.43 7.44
N VAL A 128 -7.31 -12.06 6.42
CA VAL A 128 -7.82 -11.27 5.31
C VAL A 128 -8.64 -12.18 4.39
N ASP A 129 -9.94 -11.92 4.31
CA ASP A 129 -10.88 -12.65 3.45
C ASP A 129 -10.45 -12.63 1.97
N SER A 130 -10.48 -13.78 1.31
CA SER A 130 -10.11 -13.94 -0.11
C SER A 130 -10.89 -13.05 -1.08
N LYS A 131 -12.07 -12.54 -0.69
CA LYS A 131 -12.81 -11.55 -1.50
C LYS A 131 -12.03 -10.27 -1.80
N TRP A 132 -11.00 -9.96 -1.00
CA TRP A 132 -10.14 -8.80 -1.21
C TRP A 132 -9.06 -9.02 -2.27
N GLY A 133 -8.96 -10.22 -2.87
CA GLY A 133 -7.97 -10.54 -3.88
C GLY A 133 -7.95 -9.56 -5.05
N TYR A 134 -9.12 -9.20 -5.61
CA TYR A 134 -9.21 -8.21 -6.70
C TYR A 134 -8.67 -6.84 -6.31
N PHE A 135 -8.96 -6.41 -5.07
CA PHE A 135 -8.42 -5.14 -4.57
C PHE A 135 -6.90 -5.18 -4.43
N VAL A 136 -6.35 -6.29 -3.92
CA VAL A 136 -4.89 -6.46 -3.78
C VAL A 136 -4.22 -6.48 -5.16
N GLU A 137 -4.83 -7.15 -6.13
CA GLU A 137 -4.36 -7.23 -7.52
C GLU A 137 -4.29 -5.84 -8.17
N ASP A 138 -5.39 -5.08 -8.15
CA ASP A 138 -5.44 -3.72 -8.71
C ASP A 138 -4.46 -2.76 -8.00
N ASN A 139 -4.12 -3.02 -6.74
CA ASN A 139 -3.31 -2.14 -5.91
C ASN A 139 -1.94 -2.73 -5.55
N LEU A 140 -1.43 -3.68 -6.34
CA LEU A 140 -0.23 -4.43 -6.02
C LEU A 140 0.96 -3.53 -5.65
N LEU A 141 1.18 -2.45 -6.41
CA LEU A 141 2.31 -1.53 -6.19
C LEU A 141 2.25 -0.80 -4.84
N PHE A 142 1.06 -0.64 -4.25
CA PHE A 142 0.93 -0.10 -2.90
C PHE A 142 1.44 -1.08 -1.85
N TYR A 143 1.35 -2.39 -2.09
CA TYR A 143 1.86 -3.39 -1.17
C TYR A 143 3.37 -3.62 -1.37
N THR A 144 3.84 -3.60 -2.61
CA THR A 144 5.19 -4.09 -2.93
C THR A 144 6.21 -2.97 -3.12
N VAL A 145 5.91 -2.00 -4.00
CA VAL A 145 6.82 -0.88 -4.29
C VAL A 145 6.95 0.05 -3.10
N LEU A 146 5.83 0.47 -2.48
CA LEU A 146 5.90 1.35 -1.31
C LEU A 146 6.60 0.70 -0.11
N THR A 147 6.48 -0.61 0.06
CA THR A 147 7.26 -1.34 1.07
C THR A 147 8.75 -1.33 0.73
N SER A 148 9.10 -1.51 -0.55
CA SER A 148 10.49 -1.43 -1.01
C SER A 148 11.09 -0.04 -0.77
N GLU A 149 10.30 1.02 -0.93
CA GLU A 149 10.70 2.40 -0.63
C GLU A 149 10.80 2.69 0.86
N PHE A 150 10.02 1.99 1.69
CA PHE A 150 10.11 2.13 3.13
C PHE A 150 11.44 1.61 3.69
N ILE A 151 11.97 0.52 3.13
CA ILE A 151 13.15 -0.17 3.65
C ILE A 151 14.40 0.75 3.74
N PRO A 152 14.82 1.47 2.67
CA PRO A 152 15.94 2.41 2.75
C PRO A 152 15.78 3.46 3.85
N ARG A 153 14.53 3.82 4.18
CA ARG A 153 14.22 4.74 5.26
C ARG A 153 14.51 4.14 6.62
N ILE A 154 14.15 2.87 6.82
CA ILE A 154 14.43 2.14 8.08
C ILE A 154 15.93 2.14 8.37
N TYR A 155 16.78 1.93 7.35
CA TYR A 155 18.23 1.95 7.51
C TYR A 155 18.78 3.29 8.01
N ARG A 156 18.03 4.38 7.83
CA ARG A 156 18.43 5.74 8.25
C ARG A 156 17.74 6.20 9.53
N MET A 157 16.81 5.41 10.06
CA MET A 157 16.07 5.73 11.28
C MET A 157 16.79 5.21 12.52
N ASP A 158 16.74 5.98 13.60
CA ASP A 158 17.15 5.50 14.92
C ASP A 158 16.07 4.57 15.48
N LEU A 159 16.31 3.26 15.42
CA LEU A 159 15.40 2.23 15.90
C LEU A 159 15.45 2.01 17.42
N THR A 160 16.36 2.70 18.15
CA THR A 160 16.31 2.73 19.62
C THR A 160 15.16 3.63 20.12
N SER A 161 14.68 4.55 19.27
CA SER A 161 13.50 5.36 19.54
C SER A 161 12.21 4.53 19.41
N PRO A 162 11.32 4.55 20.42
CA PRO A 162 10.06 3.81 20.35
C PRO A 162 9.15 4.28 19.21
N TYR A 163 9.24 5.55 18.81
CA TYR A 163 8.45 6.08 17.69
C TYR A 163 8.86 5.45 16.35
N SER A 164 10.16 5.34 16.10
CA SER A 164 10.73 4.74 14.90
C SER A 164 10.47 3.25 14.85
N ALA A 165 10.77 2.53 15.94
CA ALA A 165 10.52 1.11 16.06
C ALA A 165 9.04 0.77 15.87
N TYR A 166 8.13 1.59 16.42
CA TYR A 166 6.70 1.39 16.25
C TYR A 166 6.28 1.53 14.78
N MET A 167 6.84 2.45 13.99
CA MET A 167 6.52 2.55 12.55
C MET A 167 6.87 1.26 11.81
N VAL A 168 8.04 0.67 12.09
CA VAL A 168 8.46 -0.61 11.50
C VAL A 168 7.56 -1.75 11.96
N TYR A 169 7.25 -1.82 13.25
CA TYR A 169 6.30 -2.77 13.81
C TYR A 169 4.92 -2.69 13.12
N ARG A 170 4.40 -1.48 12.91
CA ARG A 170 3.08 -1.28 12.29
C ARG A 170 3.05 -1.81 10.86
N VAL A 171 4.02 -1.46 10.03
CA VAL A 171 4.09 -1.97 8.66
C VAL A 171 4.21 -3.49 8.66
N SER A 172 5.14 -4.02 9.46
CA SER A 172 5.37 -5.46 9.56
C SER A 172 4.10 -6.20 9.97
N ARG A 173 3.39 -5.71 11.00
CA ARG A 173 2.13 -6.29 11.48
C ARG A 173 1.05 -6.33 10.41
N ILE A 174 0.94 -5.29 9.57
CA ILE A 174 -0.07 -5.26 8.51
C ILE A 174 0.31 -6.18 7.35
N LEU A 175 1.57 -6.17 6.92
CA LEU A 175 2.02 -7.02 5.82
C LEU A 175 2.07 -8.50 6.21
N SER A 176 2.20 -8.82 7.50
CA SER A 176 2.15 -10.18 8.03
C SER A 176 0.74 -10.65 8.41
N LEU A 177 -0.32 -9.93 8.01
CA LEU A 177 -1.68 -10.38 8.26
C LEU A 177 -1.93 -11.75 7.63
N PRO A 178 -2.65 -12.66 8.31
CA PRO A 178 -2.94 -13.97 7.74
C PRO A 178 -3.64 -13.83 6.39
N ASN A 179 -3.26 -14.67 5.43
CA ASN A 179 -3.67 -14.65 4.01
C ASN A 179 -3.21 -13.46 3.16
N LEU A 180 -2.81 -12.30 3.72
CA LEU A 180 -2.39 -11.16 2.90
C LEU A 180 -1.15 -11.44 2.03
N PRO A 181 -0.04 -12.04 2.55
CA PRO A 181 1.08 -12.43 1.71
C PRO A 181 0.69 -13.37 0.56
N ASN A 182 -0.26 -14.29 0.80
CA ASN A 182 -0.74 -15.20 -0.23
C ASN A 182 -1.49 -14.45 -1.34
N LEU A 183 -2.35 -13.49 -0.98
CA LEU A 183 -3.04 -12.65 -1.96
C LEU A 183 -2.05 -11.81 -2.78
N ILE A 184 -1.01 -11.25 -2.15
CA ILE A 184 0.05 -10.51 -2.84
C ILE A 184 0.81 -11.43 -3.81
N LEU A 185 1.19 -12.63 -3.36
CA LEU A 185 1.91 -13.60 -4.19
C LEU A 185 1.06 -14.03 -5.40
N GLN A 186 -0.22 -14.31 -5.19
CA GLN A 186 -1.13 -14.66 -6.28
C GLN A 186 -1.30 -13.50 -7.28
N ALA A 187 -1.40 -12.27 -6.79
CA ALA A 187 -1.44 -11.08 -7.65
C ALA A 187 -0.16 -10.92 -8.48
N GLU A 188 1.02 -11.13 -7.89
CA GLU A 188 2.30 -11.12 -8.63
C GLU A 188 2.35 -12.22 -9.70
N GLN A 189 1.94 -13.44 -9.36
CA GLN A 189 1.94 -14.57 -10.29
C GLN A 189 0.98 -14.35 -11.46
N LYS A 190 -0.18 -13.74 -11.24
CA LYS A 190 -1.10 -13.40 -12.33
C LYS A 190 -0.51 -12.35 -13.28
N LEU A 191 0.18 -11.34 -12.74
CA LEU A 191 0.73 -10.24 -13.52
C LEU A 191 2.06 -10.60 -14.23
N PHE A 192 2.87 -11.49 -13.65
CA PHE A 192 4.23 -11.78 -14.14
C PHE A 192 4.53 -13.26 -14.41
N GLY A 193 3.62 -14.18 -14.08
CA GLY A 193 3.85 -15.62 -14.06
C GLY A 193 3.45 -16.42 -15.29
N GLY A 194 3.23 -15.84 -16.49
CA GLY A 194 2.92 -16.59 -17.71
C GLY A 194 3.87 -16.28 -18.88
N PRO A 195 4.45 -17.30 -19.56
CA PRO A 195 3.72 -18.45 -20.10
C PRO A 195 4.24 -19.82 -19.60
N GLY A 196 3.38 -20.63 -18.96
CA GLY A 196 3.82 -21.96 -18.48
C GLY A 196 2.84 -22.88 -17.75
N THR A 197 1.57 -22.53 -17.51
CA THR A 197 0.59 -23.47 -16.95
C THR A 197 -0.24 -24.11 -18.06
N GLN A 198 0.18 -25.28 -18.53
CA GLN A 198 -0.72 -26.25 -19.16
C GLN A 198 -1.79 -26.64 -18.14
N GLY A 199 -3.05 -26.35 -18.44
CA GLY A 199 -4.20 -26.59 -17.56
C GLY A 199 -5.45 -25.87 -18.06
N ASP A 200 -5.84 -26.26 -19.28
CA ASP A 200 -7.12 -26.13 -19.98
C ASP A 200 -8.26 -25.21 -19.46
N LEU A 201 -8.90 -24.54 -20.44
CA LEU A 201 -10.21 -23.88 -20.47
C LEU A 201 -10.34 -22.39 -20.06
N GLY A 202 -10.34 -21.52 -21.08
CA GLY A 202 -11.44 -20.55 -21.24
C GLY A 202 -11.09 -19.08 -21.54
N GLY A 203 -10.95 -18.74 -22.83
CA GLY A 203 -11.48 -17.48 -23.36
C GLY A 203 -10.50 -16.34 -23.65
N SER A 204 -10.01 -16.28 -24.89
CA SER A 204 -9.39 -15.09 -25.50
C SER A 204 -10.40 -13.98 -25.79
N TYR A 205 -9.93 -12.74 -25.89
CA TYR A 205 -10.42 -11.82 -26.92
C TYR A 205 -9.28 -10.92 -27.45
N LEU A 206 -8.83 -11.25 -28.67
CA LEU A 206 -8.33 -10.33 -29.72
C LEU A 206 -6.90 -9.78 -29.52
N SER A 207 -5.87 -10.56 -29.90
CA SER A 207 -5.05 -10.46 -31.14
C SER A 207 -4.00 -9.31 -31.10
N ASN A 208 -2.74 -9.46 -31.53
CA ASN A 208 -2.15 -10.31 -32.56
C ASN A 208 -0.63 -10.50 -32.28
N GLN A 209 -0.08 -11.66 -32.61
CA GLN A 209 1.34 -11.99 -32.50
C GLN A 209 2.22 -11.08 -33.38
N SER A 210 3.22 -10.41 -32.79
CA SER A 210 4.62 -10.45 -33.25
C SER A 210 5.54 -9.72 -32.25
N MET A 211 6.76 -10.23 -32.13
CA MET A 211 7.94 -9.70 -31.45
C MET A 211 8.25 -10.29 -30.07
N LEU A 212 9.20 -11.23 -30.13
CA LEU A 212 10.01 -11.79 -29.08
C LEU A 212 10.61 -10.70 -28.16
N GLY A 213 10.55 -10.91 -26.84
CA GLY A 213 11.55 -10.35 -25.91
C GLY A 213 11.19 -9.09 -25.10
N ALA A 214 9.94 -8.64 -25.05
CA ALA A 214 9.54 -7.53 -24.17
C ALA A 214 8.58 -8.01 -23.08
N VAL A 215 8.99 -7.87 -21.82
CA VAL A 215 8.10 -7.94 -20.66
C VAL A 215 7.01 -6.89 -20.89
N VAL A 216 5.81 -7.32 -21.26
CA VAL A 216 4.66 -6.41 -21.38
C VAL A 216 4.30 -5.96 -19.98
N THR A 217 4.78 -4.77 -19.61
CA THR A 217 4.43 -4.15 -18.34
C THR A 217 2.91 -3.89 -18.35
N PRO A 218 2.14 -4.43 -17.39
CA PRO A 218 0.69 -4.24 -17.33
C PRO A 218 0.30 -2.76 -17.46
N SER A 219 -0.75 -2.44 -18.22
CA SER A 219 -1.15 -1.04 -18.52
C SER A 219 -1.32 -0.17 -17.26
N GLN A 220 -1.83 -0.76 -16.16
CA GLN A 220 -1.96 -0.10 -14.85
C GLN A 220 -0.59 0.32 -14.27
N MET A 221 0.47 -0.46 -14.49
CA MET A 221 1.81 -0.14 -13.99
C MET A 221 2.48 0.95 -14.81
N VAL A 222 2.30 0.92 -16.14
CA VAL A 222 2.74 2.01 -17.01
C VAL A 222 2.02 3.31 -16.62
N GLU A 223 0.75 3.23 -16.22
CA GLU A 223 0.00 4.39 -15.76
C GLU A 223 0.54 4.95 -14.44
N LEU A 224 0.96 4.09 -13.50
CA LEU A 224 1.39 4.48 -12.15
C LEU A 224 2.87 4.86 -12.04
N GLU A 225 3.78 4.12 -12.68
CA GLU A 225 5.23 4.30 -12.58
C GLU A 225 5.89 4.76 -13.89
N GLY A 226 5.16 4.75 -15.01
CA GLY A 226 5.67 5.13 -16.32
C GLY A 226 6.34 3.99 -17.08
N GLN A 227 6.76 4.29 -18.32
CA GLN A 227 7.19 3.29 -19.30
C GLN A 227 8.52 2.60 -19.00
N ASN A 228 9.37 3.21 -18.17
CA ASN A 228 10.71 2.69 -17.85
C ASN A 228 10.74 1.90 -16.53
N PHE A 229 9.58 1.61 -15.95
CA PHE A 229 9.50 0.94 -14.67
C PHE A 229 9.75 -0.56 -14.79
N HIS A 230 10.76 -1.06 -14.08
CA HIS A 230 11.05 -2.49 -13.98
C HIS A 230 10.62 -3.02 -12.62
N TYR A 231 9.59 -3.85 -12.63
CA TYR A 231 9.10 -4.48 -11.42
C TYR A 231 10.08 -5.53 -10.89
N VAL A 232 10.32 -5.50 -9.58
CA VAL A 232 11.08 -6.54 -8.87
C VAL A 232 10.10 -7.26 -7.95
N SER A 233 10.02 -8.59 -8.06
CA SER A 233 9.13 -9.38 -7.21
C SER A 233 9.39 -9.12 -5.73
N PHE A 234 8.29 -8.94 -5.01
CA PHE A 234 8.25 -8.72 -3.58
C PHE A 234 8.81 -9.91 -2.80
N PHE A 235 8.70 -11.13 -3.33
CA PHE A 235 9.25 -12.32 -2.71
C PHE A 235 10.63 -12.71 -3.27
N SER A 236 11.32 -11.77 -3.93
CA SER A 236 12.68 -11.98 -4.44
C SER A 236 13.73 -12.12 -3.33
N ASP A 237 14.87 -12.75 -3.66
CA ASP A 237 16.02 -12.84 -2.75
C ASP A 237 16.54 -11.46 -2.32
N LYS A 238 16.44 -10.45 -3.20
CA LYS A 238 16.79 -9.07 -2.88
C LYS A 238 15.92 -8.51 -1.76
N MET A 239 14.61 -8.72 -1.82
CA MET A 239 13.71 -8.29 -0.75
C MET A 239 13.98 -9.06 0.55
N LYS A 240 14.17 -10.37 0.46
CA LYS A 240 14.53 -11.21 1.61
C LYS A 240 15.81 -10.73 2.29
N TYR A 241 16.86 -10.45 1.52
CA TYR A 241 18.12 -9.91 2.02
C TYR A 241 17.93 -8.56 2.73
N ASN A 242 17.15 -7.66 2.12
CA ASN A 242 16.83 -6.36 2.70
C ASN A 242 16.06 -6.48 4.03
N MET A 243 15.10 -7.40 4.12
CA MET A 243 14.35 -7.67 5.35
C MET A 243 15.26 -8.26 6.44
N MET A 244 16.17 -9.17 6.08
CA MET A 244 17.16 -9.71 7.04
C MET A 244 18.05 -8.61 7.62
N LYS A 245 18.46 -7.63 6.81
CA LYS A 245 19.19 -6.44 7.31
C LYS A 245 18.35 -5.60 8.27
N VAL A 246 17.07 -5.41 7.98
CA VAL A 246 16.16 -4.69 8.88
C VAL A 246 16.05 -5.43 10.22
N ILE A 247 15.93 -6.76 10.20
CA ILE A 247 15.90 -7.58 11.42
C ILE A 247 17.19 -7.44 12.22
N ALA A 248 18.37 -7.50 11.57
CA ALA A 248 19.65 -7.30 12.25
C ALA A 248 19.71 -5.93 12.96
N GLN A 249 19.35 -4.85 12.24
CA GLN A 249 19.35 -3.49 12.80
C GLN A 249 18.35 -3.35 13.98
N LEU A 250 17.19 -4.01 13.92
CA LEU A 250 16.23 -4.03 15.02
C LEU A 250 16.77 -4.76 16.25
N THR A 251 17.47 -5.89 16.05
CA THR A 251 18.11 -6.65 17.12
C THR A 251 19.20 -5.81 17.81
N ASP A 252 20.09 -5.19 17.04
CA ASP A 252 21.16 -4.33 17.56
C ASP A 252 20.60 -3.14 18.35
N ALA A 253 19.52 -2.54 17.83
CA ALA A 253 18.83 -1.44 18.51
C ALA A 253 18.16 -1.88 19.81
N LEU A 254 17.57 -3.07 19.85
CA LEU A 254 16.96 -3.64 21.05
C LEU A 254 18.01 -3.92 22.14
N GLU A 255 19.15 -4.50 21.78
CA GLU A 255 20.26 -4.73 22.71
C GLU A 255 20.81 -3.41 23.26
N SER A 256 20.99 -2.42 22.38
CA SER A 256 21.43 -1.07 22.76
C SER A 256 20.45 -0.40 23.73
N ALA A 257 19.15 -0.54 23.51
CA ALA A 257 18.12 0.00 24.40
C ALA A 257 18.12 -0.69 25.78
N ARG A 258 18.26 -2.02 25.82
CA ARG A 258 18.38 -2.79 27.07
C ARG A 258 19.61 -2.39 27.88
N MET A 259 20.74 -2.19 27.21
CA MET A 259 21.98 -1.73 27.86
C MET A 259 21.81 -0.34 28.49
N LYS A 260 21.19 0.61 27.78
CA LYS A 260 20.87 1.94 28.34
C LYS A 260 19.99 1.83 29.60
N GLN A 261 18.92 1.03 29.53
CA GLN A 261 18.01 0.82 30.65
C GLN A 261 18.71 0.22 31.88
N SER A 262 19.61 -0.76 31.67
CA SER A 262 20.38 -1.36 32.77
C SER A 262 21.34 -0.38 33.46
N ARG A 263 21.92 0.55 32.69
CA ARG A 263 22.82 1.59 33.22
C ARG A 263 22.06 2.61 34.05
N GLU A 264 20.90 3.08 33.58
CA GLU A 264 20.04 4.01 34.31
C GLU A 264 19.59 3.45 35.67
N LEU A 265 19.33 2.15 35.75
CA LEU A 265 18.97 1.46 37.00
C LEU A 265 20.16 1.27 37.96
N SER A 266 21.39 1.36 37.47
CA SER A 266 22.62 1.15 38.26
C SER A 266 23.23 2.41 38.86
N VAL A 267 22.70 3.60 38.55
CA VAL A 267 23.16 4.87 39.15
C VAL A 267 22.47 5.07 40.50
N PRO A 268 23.18 5.04 41.64
CA PRO A 268 22.60 5.32 42.95
C PRO A 268 22.13 6.79 43.01
N LYS A 269 20.95 7.00 43.62
CA LYS A 269 20.40 8.34 43.91
C LYS A 269 21.22 9.08 44.95
#